data_AF-A0AAW0BS94-F1
#
_entry.id   AF-A0AAW0BS94-F1
#
_cell.length_a   1.000
_cell.length_b   1.000
_cell.length_c   1.000
_cell.angle_alpha   90.00
_cell.angle_beta   90.00
_cell.angle_gamma   90.00
#
_symmetry.space_group_name_H-M   'P 1'
#
loop_
_entity.id
_entity.type
_entity.pdbx_description
1 polymer ?
#
loop_
_entity_poly.entity_id
_entity_poly.type
_entity_poly.pdbx_seq_one_letter_code
_entity_poly.pdbx_strand_id
1 'polypeptide(L)'
;INGGKAASSCTEAYSFLVSAASRSSTSKSCTNAPVHCALCNGVHWKYNMPRHLIDKHPKWELTAKQEIVNSFTAKFSVSDEEYTGLRI
;
A
#
# COMPACT_ATOMS: atom_id res chain seq x y z
N ILE A 1 -7.94 16.43 -1.87
CA ILE A 1 -6.47 16.39 -1.93
C ILE A 1 -6.09 16.11 -3.38
N ASN A 2 -5.64 17.12 -4.13
CA ASN A 2 -5.36 17.00 -5.56
C ASN A 2 -4.01 16.30 -5.78
N GLY A 3 -4.06 15.20 -6.54
CA GLY A 3 -2.98 14.53 -7.28
C GLY A 3 -1.54 14.71 -6.79
N GLY A 4 -1.02 13.71 -6.09
CA GLY A 4 0.40 13.59 -5.73
C GLY A 4 1.35 13.51 -6.93
N LYS A 5 1.65 14.66 -7.53
CA LYS A 5 2.83 14.83 -8.38
C LYS A 5 3.95 15.41 -7.54
N ALA A 6 5.12 14.75 -7.55
CA ALA A 6 6.33 15.36 -7.06
C ALA A 6 6.60 16.63 -7.88
N ALA A 7 6.80 17.78 -7.23
CA ALA A 7 7.23 19.01 -7.89
C ALA A 7 8.73 18.88 -8.25
N SER A 8 9.05 17.95 -9.15
CA SER A 8 10.41 17.64 -9.60
C SER A 8 10.39 17.27 -11.07
N SER A 9 11.40 17.71 -11.80
CA SER A 9 11.63 17.32 -13.20
C SER A 9 12.24 15.93 -13.34
N CYS A 10 12.65 15.30 -12.23
CA CYS A 10 13.17 13.94 -12.23
C CYS A 10 12.01 12.93 -12.34
N THR A 11 12.05 12.08 -13.36
CA THR A 11 11.05 11.03 -13.60
C THR A 11 10.98 10.03 -12.45
N GLU A 12 12.10 9.78 -11.77
CA GLU A 12 12.20 8.88 -10.62
C GLU A 12 11.83 9.52 -9.28
N ALA A 13 11.54 10.83 -9.24
CA ALA A 13 11.23 11.53 -8.00
C ALA A 13 10.05 10.89 -7.26
N TYR A 14 9.05 10.41 -8.00
CA TYR A 14 7.90 9.71 -7.43
C TYR A 14 8.30 8.35 -6.86
N SER A 15 9.12 7.56 -7.56
CA SER A 15 9.65 6.27 -7.11
C SER A 15 10.43 6.40 -5.81
N PHE A 16 11.27 7.44 -5.68
CA PHE A 16 12.02 7.71 -4.45
C PHE A 16 11.11 8.04 -3.26
N LEU A 17 10.06 8.85 -3.48
CA LEU A 17 9.09 9.19 -2.44
C LEU A 17 8.28 7.98 -1.99
N VAL A 18 7.86 7.12 -2.93
CA VAL A 18 7.17 5.87 -2.63
C VAL A 18 8.07 4.95 -1.80
N SER A 19 9.33 4.77 -2.21
CA SER A 19 10.29 3.93 -1.50
C SER A 19 10.54 4.41 -0.06
N ALA A 20 10.70 5.72 0.13
CA ALA A 20 10.86 6.30 1.47
C ALA A 20 9.59 6.10 2.32
N ALA A 21 8.40 6.28 1.75
CA ALA A 21 7.13 6.14 2.43
C ALA A 21 6.74 4.67 2.74
N SER A 22 7.30 3.69 2.01
CA SER A 22 7.12 2.26 2.30
C SER A 22 7.90 1.77 3.53
N ARG A 23 8.79 2.59 4.09
CA ARG A 23 9.63 2.20 5.23
C ARG A 23 8.97 2.63 6.54
N SER A 24 8.53 1.66 7.33
CA SER A 24 8.14 1.86 8.73
C SER A 24 9.33 1.53 9.65
N SER A 25 9.53 2.29 10.71
CA SER A 25 10.55 2.02 11.74
C SER A 25 9.93 2.10 13.14
N THR A 26 10.56 1.47 14.13
CA THR A 26 10.10 1.51 15.53
C THR A 26 10.06 2.93 16.10
N SER A 27 10.94 3.82 15.62
CA SER A 27 10.96 5.24 15.98
C SER A 27 9.95 6.12 15.22
N LYS A 28 9.35 5.60 14.14
CA LYS A 28 8.38 6.28 13.27
C LYS A 28 7.37 5.25 12.76
N SER A 29 6.64 4.65 13.68
CA SER A 29 5.64 3.64 13.34
C SER A 29 4.52 4.29 12.54
N CYS A 30 4.21 3.71 11.38
CA CYS A 30 3.11 4.13 10.54
C CYS A 30 2.34 2.90 10.07
N THR A 31 1.01 2.94 10.19
CA THR A 31 0.09 1.90 9.68
C THR A 31 -0.28 2.13 8.22
N ASN A 32 0.16 3.25 7.63
CA ASN A 32 -0.17 3.63 6.28
C ASN A 32 1.09 3.73 5.41
N ALA A 33 1.23 2.76 4.51
CA ALA A 33 2.31 2.70 3.55
C ALA A 33 1.74 2.58 2.12
N PRO A 34 2.48 3.02 1.09
CA PRO A 34 2.16 2.64 -0.27
C PRO A 34 2.46 1.16 -0.49
N VAL A 35 1.53 0.46 -1.12
CA VAL A 35 1.54 -0.98 -1.42
C VAL A 35 1.33 -1.18 -2.91
N HIS A 36 2.13 -2.06 -3.50
CA HIS A 36 1.94 -2.50 -4.89
C HIS A 36 0.76 -3.46 -4.99
N CYS A 37 -0.14 -3.21 -5.93
CA CYS A 37 -1.21 -4.15 -6.24
C CYS A 37 -0.62 -5.43 -6.86
N ALA A 38 -1.10 -6.59 -6.44
CA ALA A 38 -0.67 -7.88 -7.01
C ALA A 38 -1.35 -8.19 -8.36
N LEU A 39 -2.38 -7.44 -8.74
CA LEU A 39 -3.24 -7.69 -9.89
C LEU A 39 -3.03 -6.67 -11.02
N CYS A 40 -2.34 -5.56 -10.74
CA CYS A 40 -1.94 -4.56 -11.72
C CYS A 40 -0.67 -3.83 -11.28
N ASN A 41 -0.07 -3.03 -12.15
CA ASN A 41 1.14 -2.25 -11.85
C ASN A 41 0.86 -0.98 -11.03
N GLY A 42 -0.26 -0.92 -10.30
CA GLY A 42 -0.68 0.23 -9.49
C GLY A 42 -0.02 0.24 -8.11
N VAL A 43 0.28 1.44 -7.61
CA VAL A 43 0.71 1.67 -6.22
C VAL A 43 -0.40 2.45 -5.51
N HIS A 44 -0.89 1.91 -4.40
CA HIS A 44 -1.96 2.50 -3.61
C HIS A 44 -1.59 2.49 -2.13
N TRP A 45 -1.97 3.54 -1.41
CA TRP A 45 -1.87 3.56 0.04
C TRP A 45 -2.68 2.43 0.67
N LYS A 46 -2.21 1.84 1.78
CA LYS A 46 -2.87 0.74 2.51
C LYS A 46 -4.38 0.97 2.68
N TYR A 47 -4.78 2.14 3.17
CA TYR A 47 -6.20 2.47 3.39
C TYR A 47 -7.04 2.60 2.11
N ASN A 48 -6.40 2.87 0.95
CA ASN A 48 -7.07 2.97 -0.34
C ASN A 48 -7.14 1.63 -1.09
N MET A 49 -6.32 0.65 -0.70
CA MET A 49 -6.23 -0.63 -1.42
C MET A 49 -7.57 -1.38 -1.48
N PRO A 50 -8.38 -1.48 -0.40
CA PRO A 50 -9.69 -2.14 -0.49
C PRO A 50 -10.61 -1.49 -1.52
N ARG A 51 -10.63 -0.15 -1.58
CA ARG A 51 -11.44 0.58 -2.55
C ARG A 51 -10.95 0.36 -3.98
N HIS A 52 -9.63 0.39 -4.20
CA HIS A 52 -9.02 0.07 -5.49
C HIS A 52 -9.43 -1.32 -5.99
N LEU A 53 -9.41 -2.33 -5.12
CA LEU A 53 -9.79 -3.69 -5.47
C LEU A 53 -11.26 -3.80 -5.86
N ILE A 54 -12.15 -3.12 -5.14
CA ILE A 54 -13.59 -3.06 -5.48
C ILE A 54 -13.80 -2.40 -6.85
N ASP A 55 -13.13 -1.28 -7.11
CA ASP A 55 -13.39 -0.46 -8.31
C ASP A 55 -12.69 -1.01 -9.58
N LYS A 56 -11.50 -1.62 -9.45
CA LYS A 56 -10.64 -2.02 -10.58
C LYS A 56 -10.47 -3.53 -10.74
N HIS A 57 -10.71 -4.30 -9.69
CA HIS A 57 -10.56 -5.75 -9.69
C HIS A 57 -11.80 -6.43 -9.09
N PRO A 58 -13.00 -6.24 -9.70
CA PRO A 58 -14.20 -6.90 -9.21
C PRO A 58 -14.01 -8.41 -9.21
N LYS A 59 -14.39 -9.07 -8.11
CA LYS A 59 -14.25 -10.53 -7.91
C LYS A 59 -12.81 -11.07 -7.89
N TRP A 60 -11.82 -10.23 -7.58
CA TRP A 60 -10.42 -10.66 -7.49
C TRP A 60 -10.18 -11.84 -6.55
N GLU A 61 -10.94 -11.92 -5.45
CA GLU A 61 -10.88 -13.02 -4.47
C GLU A 61 -11.29 -14.37 -5.08
N LEU A 62 -12.12 -14.36 -6.13
CA LEU A 62 -12.59 -15.57 -6.83
C LEU A 62 -11.68 -15.96 -8.00
N THR A 63 -10.86 -15.03 -8.50
CA THR A 63 -10.04 -15.23 -9.70
C THR A 63 -8.57 -15.47 -9.40
N ALA A 64 -8.05 -14.94 -8.28
CA ALA A 64 -6.69 -15.18 -7.85
C ALA A 64 -6.57 -16.49 -7.05
N LYS A 65 -5.41 -17.15 -7.12
CA LYS A 65 -5.09 -18.28 -6.23
C LYS A 65 -5.18 -17.81 -4.77
N GLN A 66 -5.78 -18.63 -3.90
CA GLN A 66 -6.00 -18.27 -2.48
C GLN A 66 -4.71 -17.85 -1.75
N GLU A 67 -3.57 -18.44 -2.09
CA GLU A 67 -2.25 -18.07 -1.53
C GLU A 67 -1.84 -16.62 -1.90
N ILE A 68 -2.16 -16.19 -3.12
CA ILE A 68 -1.91 -14.82 -3.58
C ILE A 68 -2.85 -13.87 -2.82
N VAL A 69 -4.12 -14.24 -2.66
CA VAL A 69 -5.09 -13.45 -1.89
C VAL A 69 -4.63 -13.27 -0.46
N ASN A 70 -4.26 -14.35 0.24
CA ASN A 70 -3.86 -14.27 1.64
C ASN A 70 -2.57 -13.44 1.83
N SER A 71 -1.54 -13.68 1.00
CA SER A 71 -0.29 -12.93 1.08
C SER A 71 -0.46 -11.45 0.69
N PHE A 72 -1.39 -11.14 -0.20
CA PHE A 72 -1.66 -9.79 -0.64
C PHE A 72 -2.51 -9.02 0.37
N THR A 73 -3.56 -9.63 0.92
CA THR A 73 -4.38 -9.05 1.99
C THR A 73 -3.54 -8.72 3.21
N ALA A 74 -2.63 -9.61 3.62
CA ALA A 74 -1.70 -9.34 4.70
C ALA A 74 -0.84 -8.08 4.50
N LYS A 75 -0.55 -7.70 3.24
CA LYS A 75 0.26 -6.50 2.93
C LYS A 75 -0.49 -5.20 3.08
N PHE A 76 -1.82 -5.19 3.04
CA PHE A 76 -2.61 -3.96 3.21
C PHE A 76 -3.50 -3.96 4.46
N SER A 77 -3.59 -5.09 5.18
CA SER A 77 -4.06 -5.11 6.55
C SER A 77 -3.08 -4.40 7.50
N VAL A 78 -3.62 -3.88 8.60
CA VAL A 78 -2.81 -3.37 9.70
C VAL A 78 -2.45 -4.54 10.60
N SER A 79 -1.15 -4.77 10.86
CA SER A 79 -0.69 -5.85 11.73
C SER A 79 -0.66 -5.44 13.20
N ASP A 80 -0.63 -6.43 14.09
CA ASP A 80 -0.56 -6.20 15.55
C ASP A 80 0.74 -5.49 15.95
N GLU A 81 1.83 -5.70 15.21
CA GLU A 81 3.10 -4.98 15.39
C GLU A 81 2.96 -3.51 15.02
N GLU A 82 2.26 -3.19 13.93
CA GLU A 82 1.99 -1.82 13.53
C GLU A 82 1.08 -1.11 14.56
N TYR A 83 0.10 -1.81 15.13
CA TYR A 83 -0.72 -1.30 16.24
C TYR A 83 0.10 -1.09 17.52
N THR A 84 1.00 -2.01 17.85
CA THR A 84 1.82 -1.94 19.06
C THR A 84 2.81 -0.79 18.99
N GLY A 85 3.42 -0.54 17.82
CA GLY A 85 4.30 0.60 17.59
C GLY A 85 3.61 1.96 17.64
N LEU A 86 2.28 2.02 17.51
CA LEU A 86 1.49 3.24 17.65
C LEU A 86 1.05 3.55 19.08
N ARG A 87 1.27 2.65 20.06
CA ARG A 87 0.93 2.94 21.46
C ARG A 87 1.86 4.03 22.01
N ILE A 88 1.29 5.23 22.16
CA ILE A 88 1.81 6.38 22.90
C ILE A 88 1.58 6.15 24.40
#